data_AF-A0A961FS93-F1
#
_entry.id   AF-A0A961FS93-F1
#
_cell.length_a   1.000
_cell.length_b   1.000
_cell.length_c   1.000
_cell.angle_alpha   90.00
_cell.angle_beta   90.00
_cell.angle_gamma   90.00
#
_symmetry.space_group_name_H-M   'P 1'
#
loop_
_entity.id
_entity.type
_entity.pdbx_description
1 polymer ?
#
loop_
_entity_poly.entity_id
_entity_poly.type
_entity_poly.pdbx_seq_one_letter_code
_entity_poly.pdbx_strand_id
1 'polypeptide(L)'
;MTSTLIRKELHQHWWAFLLIGLLSLLGIGWILLFSIMQGQGGSHLIAMRLHAFLLAFSALILGNRLVVAEYSSRTQLFLESLPLPRLRIVLVKFFLGLIVILLSAAGGLSIALVVSARTEVYTPRFIGILNARYLCFAVFVYCFFFGMGFLGRYRFVGYALIIGGITLLTRIRDLQMSDLAPIHLVGGTFPFEREVYPVTSLAITGGLALAFFLLAVALASVREGSVSSLLGERMSYRDKITLTALIFGILSAAYVIDEHKTKAPYQLAGGAEAADTRIARVTVAPTSREARELADQIGKDLDAMADFLGLESMPPIFVIERPDLDPDQFEYGWLDSAEGVIVRTAFRHPDWRYALCLEHLVGDVIENTSHGRAMKEDRFWVIDGFTLYWPHRGDSDAPLDRDRHLLLRALYGTEHLGELRKPGDLHRWFTHQERVGHEITAGIGWSLLRVLEQEAGADAARNWMRTVLATERSPSLISAYRDWETPIDTRFQKITGMSLPEFLGRWNEALDPWRETLAEPLEKLPTIQGKLEFEGEEGATTQVHYDFSPPGETDPEYFTRPVLLYGETAPFEVQLPESQLKRHPLASEESREGWLPETWGSGTGFTWTFAADSPALRCRIISGWRHTHIP
;
A
#
# COMPACT_ATOMS: atom_id res chain seq x y z
N MET A 1 21.84 -7.15 45.38
CA MET A 1 22.26 -5.82 44.89
C MET A 1 21.62 -5.43 43.56
N THR A 2 21.64 -6.24 42.50
CA THR A 2 20.98 -5.91 41.22
C THR A 2 19.47 -5.66 41.38
N SER A 3 18.77 -6.50 42.16
CA SER A 3 17.34 -6.28 42.48
C SER A 3 17.08 -4.94 43.18
N THR A 4 17.97 -4.52 44.09
CA THR A 4 17.88 -3.22 44.77
C THR A 4 18.03 -2.04 43.80
N LEU A 5 18.97 -2.14 42.85
CA LEU A 5 19.14 -1.14 41.79
C LEU A 5 17.91 -1.08 40.88
N ILE A 6 17.39 -2.22 40.45
CA ILE A 6 16.17 -2.30 39.62
C ILE A 6 15.00 -1.63 40.35
N ARG A 7 14.77 -1.95 41.63
CA ARG A 7 13.69 -1.35 42.43
C ARG A 7 13.87 0.17 42.58
N LYS A 8 15.11 0.64 42.75
CA LYS A 8 15.43 2.08 42.83
C LYS A 8 15.13 2.79 41.51
N GLU A 9 15.63 2.28 40.39
CA GLU A 9 15.38 2.87 39.06
C GLU A 9 13.88 2.85 38.73
N LEU A 10 13.19 1.74 39.03
CA LEU A 10 11.75 1.64 38.85
C LEU A 10 11.01 2.70 39.69
N HIS A 11 11.34 2.85 40.97
CA HIS A 11 10.69 3.85 41.82
C HIS A 11 11.02 5.29 41.43
N GLN A 12 12.20 5.54 40.87
CA GLN A 12 12.59 6.88 40.41
C GLN A 12 11.88 7.27 39.10
N HIS A 13 11.61 6.29 38.23
CA HIS A 13 11.16 6.55 36.85
C HIS A 13 9.77 5.98 36.52
N TRP A 14 9.04 5.37 37.47
CA TRP A 14 7.77 4.70 37.19
C TRP A 14 6.75 5.59 36.49
N TRP A 15 6.64 6.87 36.87
CA TRP A 15 5.72 7.82 36.23
C TRP A 15 6.08 8.05 34.76
N ALA A 16 7.37 8.13 34.43
CA ALA A 16 7.81 8.29 33.06
C ALA A 16 7.51 7.03 32.23
N PHE A 17 7.74 5.84 32.80
CA PHE A 17 7.42 4.59 32.13
C PHE A 17 5.92 4.42 31.89
N LEU A 18 5.10 4.75 32.89
CA LEU A 18 3.64 4.71 32.79
C LEU A 18 3.13 5.71 31.74
N LEU A 19 3.63 6.95 31.76
CA LEU A 19 3.24 7.97 30.80
C LEU A 19 3.62 7.58 29.37
N ILE A 20 4.82 7.02 29.16
CA ILE A 20 5.25 6.54 27.85
C ILE A 20 4.37 5.40 27.36
N GLY A 21 4.11 4.40 28.21
CA GLY A 21 3.20 3.30 27.87
C GLY A 21 1.81 3.84 27.51
N LEU A 22 1.25 4.73 28.32
CA LEU A 22 -0.08 5.31 28.07
C LEU A 22 -0.11 6.14 26.78
N LEU A 23 0.88 7.01 26.53
CA LEU A 23 0.94 7.82 25.32
C LEU A 23 1.19 6.98 24.07
N SER A 24 1.97 5.91 24.18
CA SER A 24 2.18 4.95 23.08
C SER A 24 0.86 4.27 22.73
N LEU A 25 0.13 3.76 23.73
CA LEU A 25 -1.16 3.08 23.57
C LEU A 25 -2.29 4.01 23.09
N LEU A 26 -2.40 5.22 23.66
CA LEU A 26 -3.36 6.22 23.21
C LEU A 26 -2.99 6.74 21.81
N GLY A 27 -1.70 6.89 21.54
CA GLY A 27 -1.18 7.31 20.24
C GLY A 27 -1.53 6.29 19.16
N ILE A 28 -1.26 5.00 19.37
CA ILE A 28 -1.69 3.99 18.40
C ILE A 28 -3.21 3.90 18.28
N GLY A 29 -3.94 4.00 19.39
CA GLY A 29 -5.40 4.05 19.35
C GLY A 29 -5.93 5.19 18.49
N TRP A 30 -5.35 6.38 18.64
CA TRP A 30 -5.68 7.56 17.83
C TRP A 30 -5.29 7.39 16.35
N ILE A 31 -4.11 6.85 16.08
CA ILE A 31 -3.64 6.61 14.71
C ILE A 31 -4.51 5.59 14.00
N LEU A 32 -4.83 4.47 14.66
CA LEU A 32 -5.73 3.46 14.11
C LEU A 32 -7.11 4.06 13.86
N LEU A 33 -7.63 4.82 14.83
CA LEU A 33 -8.89 5.51 14.69
C LEU A 33 -8.88 6.46 13.48
N PHE A 34 -7.83 7.26 13.31
CA PHE A 34 -7.66 8.16 12.17
C PHE A 34 -7.49 7.41 10.84
N SER A 35 -6.75 6.30 10.82
CA SER A 35 -6.60 5.44 9.64
C SER A 35 -7.95 4.84 9.22
N ILE A 36 -8.74 4.35 10.18
CA ILE A 36 -10.10 3.85 9.93
C ILE A 36 -10.99 4.99 9.42
N MET A 37 -10.85 6.21 9.97
CA MET A 37 -11.61 7.39 9.54
C MET A 37 -11.30 7.78 8.10
N GLN A 38 -10.02 7.92 7.76
CA GLN A 38 -9.59 8.41 6.45
C GLN A 38 -9.92 7.45 5.32
N GLY A 39 -10.15 6.17 5.63
CA GLY A 39 -10.54 5.19 4.61
C GLY A 39 -9.48 4.99 3.54
N GLN A 40 -8.23 5.44 3.77
CA GLN A 40 -7.12 5.24 2.86
C GLN A 40 -7.01 3.76 2.54
N GLY A 41 -7.14 3.42 1.25
CA GLY A 41 -7.12 2.05 0.75
C GLY A 41 -5.84 1.34 1.20
N GLY A 42 -6.02 0.20 1.88
CA GLY A 42 -4.91 -0.60 2.38
C GLY A 42 -5.13 -1.20 3.77
N SER A 43 -4.06 -1.77 4.31
CA SER A 43 -4.07 -2.46 5.60
C SER A 43 -4.04 -1.50 6.79
N HIS A 44 -4.78 -1.81 7.85
CA HIS A 44 -4.73 -1.07 9.12
C HIS A 44 -3.36 -1.13 9.80
N LEU A 45 -2.50 -2.08 9.42
CA LEU A 45 -1.13 -2.18 9.90
C LEU A 45 -0.24 -1.02 9.39
N ILE A 46 -0.68 -0.24 8.38
CA ILE A 46 -0.01 1.02 7.99
C ILE A 46 0.13 1.97 9.19
N ALA A 47 -0.82 1.95 10.13
CA ALA A 47 -0.77 2.72 11.38
C ALA A 47 0.51 2.48 12.20
N MET A 48 1.14 1.30 12.04
CA MET A 48 2.39 0.96 12.72
C MET A 48 3.56 1.83 12.30
N ARG A 49 3.51 2.41 11.09
CA ARG A 49 4.51 3.38 10.61
C ARG A 49 4.49 4.64 11.46
N LEU A 50 3.29 5.21 11.69
CA LEU A 50 3.16 6.41 12.50
C LEU A 50 3.46 6.12 13.98
N HIS A 51 3.10 4.94 14.47
CA HIS A 51 3.49 4.50 15.81
C HIS A 51 4.99 4.26 15.95
N ALA A 52 5.70 3.86 14.89
CA ALA A 52 7.16 3.76 14.90
C ALA A 52 7.84 5.11 15.21
N PHE A 53 7.28 6.23 14.72
CA PHE A 53 7.71 7.57 15.13
C PHE A 53 7.43 7.85 16.61
N LEU A 54 6.26 7.46 17.12
CA LEU A 54 5.95 7.59 18.55
C LEU A 54 6.90 6.76 19.43
N LEU A 55 7.30 5.57 18.99
CA LEU A 55 8.33 4.76 19.65
C LEU A 55 9.68 5.47 19.63
N ALA A 56 10.04 6.16 18.54
CA ALA A 56 11.27 6.95 18.49
C ALA A 56 11.27 8.11 19.49
N PHE A 57 10.16 8.85 19.59
CA PHE A 57 10.01 9.88 20.63
C PHE A 57 10.06 9.27 22.04
N SER A 58 9.43 8.12 22.25
CA SER A 58 9.44 7.40 23.52
C SER A 58 10.86 6.98 23.92
N ALA A 59 11.62 6.42 22.98
CA ALA A 59 13.02 6.07 23.17
C ALA A 59 13.91 7.29 23.47
N LEU A 60 13.68 8.42 22.79
CA LEU A 60 14.37 9.68 23.08
C LEU A 60 14.09 10.16 24.52
N ILE A 61 12.83 10.12 24.96
CA ILE A 61 12.45 10.50 26.33
C ILE A 61 13.11 9.55 27.34
N LEU A 62 13.10 8.23 27.09
CA LEU A 62 13.76 7.24 27.94
C LEU A 62 15.27 7.48 28.04
N GLY A 63 15.96 7.65 26.91
CA GLY A 63 17.39 7.95 26.89
C GLY A 63 17.71 9.24 27.65
N ASN A 64 16.90 10.28 27.49
CA ASN A 64 17.06 11.53 28.23
C ASN A 64 16.85 11.36 29.74
N ARG A 65 15.85 10.58 30.17
CA ARG A 65 15.52 10.39 31.59
C ARG A 65 16.48 9.44 32.30
N LEU A 66 16.86 8.34 31.66
CA LEU A 66 17.71 7.31 32.25
C LEU A 66 19.19 7.71 32.26
N VAL A 67 19.65 8.40 31.20
CA VAL A 67 21.06 8.76 31.02
C VAL A 67 21.25 10.25 31.27
N VAL A 68 20.73 11.11 30.39
CA VAL A 68 21.13 12.53 30.34
C VAL A 68 20.78 13.28 31.63
N ALA A 69 19.60 13.03 32.18
CA ALA A 69 19.16 13.67 33.42
C ALA A 69 20.17 13.44 34.56
N GLU A 70 20.65 12.21 34.72
CA GLU A 70 21.60 11.85 35.78
C GLU A 70 22.97 12.53 35.64
N TYR A 71 23.50 12.59 34.42
CA TYR A 71 24.77 13.26 34.15
C TYR A 71 24.63 14.78 34.33
N SER A 72 23.50 15.36 33.89
CA SER A 72 23.26 16.80 34.02
C SER A 72 23.00 17.26 35.46
N SER A 73 22.38 16.42 36.30
CA SER A 73 22.12 16.71 37.72
C SER A 73 23.30 16.37 38.63
N ARG A 74 24.42 15.85 38.09
CA ARG A 74 25.61 15.39 38.83
C ARG A 74 25.31 14.33 39.91
N THR A 75 24.16 13.68 39.85
CA THR A 75 23.78 12.60 40.78
C THR A 75 24.64 11.35 40.57
N GLN A 76 25.37 11.28 39.45
CA GLN A 76 26.47 10.35 39.22
C GLN A 76 27.48 10.32 40.37
N LEU A 77 27.88 11.47 40.93
CA LEU A 77 28.92 11.54 41.98
C LEU A 77 28.53 10.75 43.23
N PHE A 78 27.23 10.66 43.53
CA PHE A 78 26.72 9.81 44.60
C PHE A 78 26.84 8.32 44.26
N LEU A 79 26.60 7.93 43.00
CA LEU A 79 26.75 6.54 42.56
C LEU A 79 28.21 6.10 42.47
N GLU A 80 29.14 7.03 42.23
CA GLU A 80 30.59 6.77 42.28
C GLU A 80 31.07 6.42 43.69
N SER A 81 30.37 6.91 44.72
CA SER A 81 30.71 6.57 46.12
C SER A 81 30.26 5.16 46.53
N LEU A 82 29.41 4.50 45.71
CA LEU A 82 28.96 3.14 45.98
C LEU A 82 29.97 2.12 45.42
N PRO A 83 30.22 1.00 46.11
CA PRO A 83 31.13 -0.06 45.64
C PRO A 83 30.46 -0.93 44.56
N LEU A 84 30.00 -0.30 43.47
CA LEU A 84 29.28 -0.94 42.37
C LEU A 84 29.98 -0.66 41.03
N PRO A 85 30.21 -1.69 40.19
CA PRO A 85 30.75 -1.46 38.85
C PRO A 85 29.81 -0.59 38.01
N ARG A 86 30.34 0.46 37.36
CA ARG A 86 29.54 1.37 36.50
C ARG A 86 28.81 0.63 35.39
N LEU A 87 29.46 -0.35 34.78
CA LEU A 87 28.86 -1.19 33.75
C LEU A 87 27.57 -1.84 34.24
N ARG A 88 27.50 -2.28 35.50
CA ARG A 88 26.29 -2.87 36.07
C ARG A 88 25.15 -1.85 36.15
N ILE A 89 25.44 -0.60 36.52
CA ILE A 89 24.42 0.48 36.58
C ILE A 89 23.88 0.76 35.18
N VAL A 90 24.78 0.89 34.20
CA VAL A 90 24.42 1.13 32.79
C VAL A 90 23.58 -0.01 32.23
N LEU A 91 23.97 -1.27 32.48
CA LEU A 91 23.22 -2.45 32.03
C LEU A 91 21.83 -2.49 32.65
N VAL A 92 21.68 -2.22 33.95
CA VAL A 92 20.36 -2.18 34.60
C VAL A 92 19.46 -1.15 33.93
N LYS A 93 19.97 0.07 33.66
CA LYS A 93 19.21 1.11 32.98
C LYS A 93 18.88 0.74 31.53
N PHE A 94 19.85 0.18 30.83
CA PHE A 94 19.69 -0.28 29.46
C PHE A 94 18.55 -1.29 29.36
N PHE A 95 18.60 -2.37 30.15
CA PHE A 95 17.58 -3.42 30.11
C PHE A 95 16.21 -2.91 30.60
N LEU A 96 16.17 -2.01 31.58
CA LEU A 96 14.90 -1.44 32.06
C LEU A 96 14.20 -0.63 30.97
N GLY A 97 14.91 0.29 30.30
CA GLY A 97 14.33 1.05 29.19
C GLY A 97 14.02 0.17 27.97
N LEU A 98 14.83 -0.87 27.72
CA LEU A 98 14.59 -1.83 26.64
C LEU A 98 13.30 -2.62 26.87
N ILE A 99 13.04 -3.07 28.10
CA ILE A 99 11.78 -3.75 28.43
C ILE A 99 10.59 -2.81 28.20
N VAL A 100 10.68 -1.55 28.62
CA VAL A 100 9.59 -0.57 28.44
C VAL A 100 9.30 -0.33 26.96
N ILE A 101 10.34 -0.15 26.12
CA ILE A 101 10.12 0.09 24.69
C ILE A 101 9.59 -1.16 23.98
N LEU A 102 10.07 -2.36 24.34
CA LEU A 102 9.60 -3.61 23.76
C LEU A 102 8.14 -3.90 24.15
N LEU A 103 7.76 -3.65 25.40
CA LEU A 103 6.36 -3.78 25.83
C LEU A 103 5.45 -2.78 25.10
N SER A 104 5.92 -1.55 24.90
CA SER A 104 5.16 -0.53 24.16
C SER A 104 5.00 -0.91 22.68
N ALA A 105 6.07 -1.41 22.06
CA ALA A 105 6.06 -1.89 20.68
C ALA A 105 5.16 -3.12 20.51
N ALA A 106 5.30 -4.13 21.38
CA ALA A 106 4.49 -5.35 21.35
C ALA A 106 3.01 -5.06 21.63
N GLY A 107 2.71 -4.17 22.58
CA GLY A 107 1.36 -3.73 22.89
C GLY A 107 0.71 -2.99 21.71
N GLY A 108 1.44 -2.05 21.10
CA GLY A 108 0.97 -1.35 19.90
C GLY A 108 0.70 -2.29 18.72
N LEU A 109 1.62 -3.22 18.45
CA LEU A 109 1.45 -4.22 17.40
C LEU A 109 0.28 -5.17 17.69
N SER A 110 0.11 -5.59 18.93
CA SER A 110 -1.00 -6.47 19.33
C SER A 110 -2.35 -5.77 19.17
N ILE A 111 -2.46 -4.49 19.54
CA ILE A 111 -3.68 -3.70 19.29
C ILE A 111 -3.94 -3.57 17.80
N ALA A 112 -2.92 -3.24 17.01
CA ALA A 112 -3.05 -3.14 15.56
C ALA A 112 -3.56 -4.47 14.98
N LEU A 113 -2.90 -5.60 15.29
CA LEU A 113 -3.30 -6.94 14.86
C LEU A 113 -4.74 -7.29 15.27
N VAL A 114 -5.17 -6.96 16.48
CA VAL A 114 -6.54 -7.25 16.92
C VAL A 114 -7.58 -6.42 16.15
N VAL A 115 -7.27 -5.16 15.87
CA VAL A 115 -8.15 -4.28 15.08
C VAL A 115 -8.21 -4.74 13.63
N SER A 116 -7.07 -5.09 13.06
CA SER A 116 -6.93 -5.45 11.66
C SER A 116 -7.35 -6.90 11.37
N ALA A 117 -7.40 -7.79 12.38
CA ALA A 117 -7.91 -9.16 12.25
C ALA A 117 -9.37 -9.25 11.79
N ARG A 118 -10.12 -8.14 11.84
CA ARG A 118 -11.50 -8.08 11.36
C ARG A 118 -11.59 -7.87 9.85
N THR A 119 -10.56 -7.31 9.23
CA THR A 119 -10.50 -6.99 7.81
C THR A 119 -9.49 -7.85 7.06
N GLU A 120 -8.51 -8.42 7.75
CA GLU A 120 -7.40 -9.14 7.15
C GLU A 120 -7.21 -10.52 7.80
N VAL A 121 -6.76 -11.51 7.02
CA VAL A 121 -6.44 -12.84 7.52
C VAL A 121 -4.94 -13.00 7.77
N TYR A 122 -4.60 -13.54 8.94
CA TYR A 122 -3.21 -13.72 9.36
C TYR A 122 -2.76 -15.17 9.37
N THR A 123 -1.57 -15.40 8.81
CA THR A 123 -0.82 -16.65 9.00
C THR A 123 0.17 -16.47 10.17
N PRO A 124 0.53 -17.55 10.89
CA PRO A 124 1.56 -17.48 11.94
C PRO A 124 2.90 -16.96 11.43
N ARG A 125 3.25 -17.29 10.18
CA ARG A 125 4.46 -16.81 9.51
C ARG A 125 4.45 -15.30 9.34
N PHE A 126 3.34 -14.75 8.83
CA PHE A 126 3.19 -13.30 8.65
C PHE A 126 3.30 -12.54 9.98
N ILE A 127 2.65 -13.03 11.04
CA ILE A 127 2.78 -12.46 12.38
C ILE A 127 4.25 -12.50 12.86
N GLY A 128 4.98 -13.58 12.56
CA GLY A 128 6.41 -13.70 12.84
C GLY A 128 7.25 -12.63 12.14
N ILE A 129 7.00 -12.39 10.85
CA ILE A 129 7.68 -11.35 10.05
C ILE A 129 7.41 -9.97 10.63
N LEU A 130 6.15 -9.64 10.93
CA LEU A 130 5.77 -8.36 11.53
C LEU A 130 6.47 -8.12 12.86
N ASN A 131 6.47 -9.13 13.75
CA ASN A 131 7.14 -9.03 15.05
C ASN A 131 8.65 -8.84 14.89
N ALA A 132 9.30 -9.61 14.03
CA ALA A 132 10.74 -9.51 13.82
C ALA A 132 11.13 -8.11 13.34
N ARG A 133 10.44 -7.58 12.33
CA ARG A 133 10.69 -6.23 11.78
C ARG A 133 10.46 -5.15 12.85
N TYR A 134 9.29 -5.18 13.49
CA TYR A 134 8.88 -4.11 14.40
C TYR A 134 9.71 -4.05 15.67
N LEU A 135 9.98 -5.21 16.28
CA LEU A 135 10.79 -5.29 17.49
C LEU A 135 12.26 -4.97 17.20
N CYS A 136 12.81 -5.42 16.07
CA CYS A 136 14.18 -5.06 15.68
C CYS A 136 14.33 -3.54 15.52
N PHE A 137 13.36 -2.89 14.88
CA PHE A 137 13.32 -1.43 14.79
C PHE A 137 13.24 -0.77 16.17
N ALA A 138 12.36 -1.22 17.05
CA ALA A 138 12.22 -0.67 18.41
C ALA A 138 13.53 -0.79 19.22
N VAL A 139 14.21 -1.94 19.13
CA VAL A 139 15.54 -2.15 19.74
C VAL A 139 16.55 -1.17 19.19
N PHE A 140 16.64 -1.04 17.86
CA PHE A 140 17.57 -0.11 17.21
C PHE A 140 17.37 1.33 17.68
N VAL A 141 16.14 1.82 17.63
CA VAL A 141 15.85 3.21 18.00
C VAL A 141 16.14 3.48 19.48
N TYR A 142 15.85 2.52 20.36
CA TYR A 142 16.23 2.62 21.76
C TYR A 142 17.75 2.62 21.96
N CYS A 143 18.49 1.69 21.35
CA CYS A 143 19.95 1.66 21.42
C CYS A 143 20.56 2.97 20.91
N PHE A 144 20.03 3.50 19.80
CA PHE A 144 20.43 4.79 19.24
C PHE A 144 20.28 5.92 20.27
N PHE A 145 19.08 6.14 20.80
CA PHE A 145 18.84 7.25 21.74
C PHE A 145 19.52 7.05 23.10
N PHE A 146 19.66 5.80 23.56
CA PHE A 146 20.40 5.46 24.77
C PHE A 146 21.89 5.80 24.62
N GLY A 147 22.51 5.39 23.51
CA GLY A 147 23.91 5.70 23.20
C GLY A 147 24.15 7.20 23.02
N MET A 148 23.28 7.87 22.26
CA MET A 148 23.32 9.32 22.08
C MET A 148 23.16 10.10 23.39
N GLY A 149 22.50 9.51 24.39
CA GLY A 149 22.40 10.08 25.74
C GLY A 149 23.76 10.30 26.41
N PHE A 150 24.76 9.47 26.13
CA PHE A 150 26.11 9.60 26.70
C PHE A 150 26.93 10.73 26.07
N LEU A 151 26.50 11.28 24.92
CA LEU A 151 27.12 12.47 24.32
C LEU A 151 26.73 13.79 25.01
N GLY A 152 25.84 13.74 26.00
CA GLY A 152 25.43 14.89 26.80
C GLY A 152 24.93 16.04 25.93
N ARG A 153 25.60 17.20 25.99
CA ARG A 153 25.23 18.42 25.25
C ARG A 153 25.44 18.32 23.74
N TYR A 154 26.37 17.48 23.28
CA TYR A 154 26.69 17.34 21.86
C TYR A 154 25.74 16.38 21.12
N ARG A 155 24.77 15.76 21.81
CA ARG A 155 23.77 14.89 21.17
C ARG A 155 23.02 15.58 20.02
N PHE A 156 22.73 16.87 20.14
CA PHE A 156 22.05 17.64 19.09
C PHE A 156 22.92 17.85 17.86
N VAL A 157 24.23 18.05 18.06
CA VAL A 157 25.21 18.08 16.97
C VAL A 157 25.24 16.72 16.29
N GLY A 158 25.29 15.63 17.07
CA GLY A 158 25.25 14.28 16.51
C GLY A 158 23.95 13.98 15.75
N TYR A 159 22.79 14.41 16.25
CA TYR A 159 21.53 14.30 15.50
C TYR A 159 21.57 15.09 14.19
N ALA A 160 22.05 16.34 14.23
CA ALA A 160 22.17 17.18 13.03
C ALA A 160 23.15 16.59 12.00
N LEU A 161 24.28 16.05 12.44
CA LEU A 161 25.25 15.38 11.58
C LEU A 161 24.70 14.10 10.97
N ILE A 162 23.95 13.30 11.73
CA ILE A 162 23.32 12.07 11.22
C ILE A 162 22.23 12.42 10.21
N ILE A 163 21.33 13.37 10.53
CA ILE A 163 20.29 13.81 9.61
C ILE A 163 20.90 14.40 8.35
N GLY A 164 21.84 15.35 8.48
CA GLY A 164 22.53 15.95 7.34
C GLY A 164 23.33 14.94 6.52
N GLY A 165 23.99 13.98 7.17
CA GLY A 165 24.71 12.89 6.52
C GLY A 165 23.80 11.95 5.75
N ILE A 166 22.65 11.58 6.33
CA ILE A 166 21.62 10.79 5.65
C ILE A 166 21.09 11.57 4.45
N THR A 167 20.67 12.84 4.62
CA THR A 167 20.16 13.67 3.52
C THR A 167 21.19 13.86 2.40
N LEU A 168 22.46 14.00 2.73
CA LEU A 168 23.53 14.10 1.74
C LEU A 168 23.75 12.77 1.01
N LEU A 169 23.76 11.64 1.74
CA LEU A 169 23.91 10.31 1.16
C LEU A 169 22.75 9.96 0.24
N THR A 170 21.50 10.25 0.65
CA THR A 170 20.31 10.00 -0.16
C THR A 170 20.36 10.77 -1.46
N ARG A 171 20.90 12.00 -1.45
CA ARG A 171 21.06 12.81 -2.66
C ARG A 171 22.20 12.38 -3.56
N ILE A 172 23.35 12.01 -3.00
CA ILE A 172 24.53 11.62 -3.80
C ILE A 172 24.29 10.26 -4.47
N ARG A 173 23.59 9.35 -3.81
CA ARG A 173 23.39 7.98 -4.26
C ARG A 173 22.01 7.70 -4.84
N ASP A 174 21.18 8.73 -4.96
CA ASP A 174 19.75 8.60 -5.32
C ASP A 174 19.03 7.53 -4.50
N LEU A 175 19.45 7.34 -3.23
CA LEU A 175 18.84 6.37 -2.33
C LEU A 175 17.54 6.97 -1.80
N GLN A 176 16.45 6.24 -1.97
CA GLN A 176 15.21 6.62 -1.31
C GLN A 176 15.36 6.41 0.20
N MET A 177 14.81 7.33 1.01
CA MET A 177 14.87 7.16 2.48
C MET A 177 14.23 5.86 2.95
N SER A 178 13.27 5.35 2.19
CA SER A 178 12.59 4.06 2.38
C SER A 178 13.54 2.85 2.37
N ASP A 179 14.66 2.94 1.66
CA ASP A 179 15.61 1.82 1.48
C ASP A 179 16.61 1.69 2.62
N LEU A 180 16.74 2.73 3.46
CA LEU A 180 17.61 2.69 4.62
C LEU A 180 17.13 1.56 5.55
N ALA A 181 17.98 0.58 5.82
CA ALA A 181 17.59 -0.67 6.48
C ALA A 181 16.67 -0.50 7.72
N PRO A 182 16.93 0.42 8.69
CA PRO A 182 16.00 0.62 9.80
C PRO A 182 14.64 1.17 9.37
N ILE A 183 14.60 2.08 8.39
CA ILE A 183 13.36 2.64 7.87
C ILE A 183 12.62 1.60 7.04
N HIS A 184 13.32 0.79 6.25
CA HIS A 184 12.75 -0.32 5.49
C HIS A 184 11.99 -1.30 6.38
N LEU A 185 12.47 -1.58 7.60
CA LEU A 185 11.77 -2.47 8.53
C LEU A 185 10.37 -1.99 8.91
N VAL A 186 10.16 -0.68 9.05
CA VAL A 186 8.86 -0.04 9.35
C VAL A 186 8.32 0.78 8.18
N GLY A 187 8.80 0.46 6.98
CA GLY A 187 8.38 1.07 5.75
C GLY A 187 6.97 0.63 5.37
N GLY A 188 6.36 1.20 4.34
CA GLY A 188 5.08 0.71 3.84
C GLY A 188 5.04 -0.70 3.20
N THR A 189 6.13 -1.49 3.12
CA THR A 189 6.03 -2.94 2.84
C THR A 189 5.76 -3.71 4.13
N PHE A 190 5.92 -3.07 5.29
CA PHE A 190 5.64 -3.64 6.60
C PHE A 190 4.28 -4.33 6.70
N PRO A 191 3.15 -3.71 6.31
CA PRO A 191 1.84 -4.33 6.43
C PRO A 191 1.54 -5.41 5.36
N PHE A 192 2.35 -5.53 4.31
CA PHE A 192 2.01 -6.35 3.13
C PHE A 192 2.94 -7.55 2.92
N GLU A 193 4.16 -7.51 3.44
CA GLU A 193 5.13 -8.61 3.27
C GLU A 193 4.71 -9.87 4.06
N ARG A 194 4.16 -10.89 3.37
CA ARG A 194 3.58 -12.08 4.03
C ARG A 194 4.51 -13.29 4.13
N GLU A 195 5.48 -13.41 3.22
CA GLU A 195 6.24 -14.65 3.05
C GLU A 195 7.75 -14.49 3.29
N VAL A 196 8.36 -13.37 2.92
CA VAL A 196 9.83 -13.23 2.96
C VAL A 196 10.27 -12.44 4.20
N TYR A 197 11.24 -13.00 4.94
CA TYR A 197 11.90 -12.25 6.01
C TYR A 197 12.94 -11.30 5.39
N PRO A 198 12.95 -9.99 5.73
CA PRO A 198 13.95 -9.06 5.23
C PRO A 198 15.28 -9.22 6.01
N VAL A 199 15.95 -10.35 5.81
CA VAL A 199 17.13 -10.77 6.60
C VAL A 199 18.24 -9.72 6.56
N THR A 200 18.52 -9.15 5.38
CA THR A 200 19.54 -8.11 5.21
C THR A 200 19.21 -6.86 6.03
N SER A 201 17.97 -6.35 5.95
CA SER A 201 17.56 -5.17 6.72
C SER A 201 17.55 -5.45 8.23
N LEU A 202 17.14 -6.65 8.65
CA LEU A 202 17.19 -7.09 10.06
C LEU A 202 18.64 -7.16 10.56
N ALA A 203 19.56 -7.73 9.77
CA ALA A 203 20.97 -7.86 10.12
C ALA A 203 21.66 -6.49 10.22
N ILE A 204 21.47 -5.60 9.24
CA ILE A 204 22.04 -4.26 9.26
C ILE A 204 21.48 -3.45 10.45
N THR A 205 20.16 -3.49 10.66
CA THR A 205 19.52 -2.75 11.76
C THR A 205 19.95 -3.29 13.12
N GLY A 206 20.02 -4.60 13.28
CA GLY A 206 20.56 -5.26 14.47
C GLY A 206 22.04 -4.93 14.71
N GLY A 207 22.85 -4.88 13.64
CA GLY A 207 24.26 -4.48 13.69
C GLY A 207 24.44 -3.04 14.14
N LEU A 208 23.64 -2.10 13.61
CA LEU A 208 23.62 -0.71 14.06
C LEU A 208 23.17 -0.59 15.52
N ALA A 209 22.14 -1.32 15.92
CA ALA A 209 21.67 -1.35 17.31
C ALA A 209 22.79 -1.81 18.26
N LEU A 210 23.50 -2.87 17.89
CA LEU A 210 24.65 -3.38 18.62
C LEU A 210 25.79 -2.35 18.67
N ALA A 211 26.10 -1.69 17.57
CA ALA A 211 27.13 -0.65 17.50
C ALA A 211 26.84 0.52 18.46
N PHE A 212 25.60 1.03 18.48
CA PHE A 212 25.20 2.09 19.41
C PHE A 212 25.21 1.63 20.87
N PHE A 213 24.83 0.38 21.15
CA PHE A 213 24.94 -0.19 22.48
C PHE A 213 26.40 -0.31 22.94
N LEU A 214 27.30 -0.82 22.09
CA LEU A 214 28.72 -0.92 22.38
C LEU A 214 29.36 0.45 22.56
N LEU A 215 28.96 1.46 21.77
CA LEU A 215 29.37 2.85 21.95
C LEU A 215 28.93 3.38 23.33
N ALA A 216 27.70 3.12 23.75
CA ALA A 216 27.20 3.50 25.07
C ALA A 216 28.02 2.86 26.19
N VAL A 217 28.29 1.55 26.08
CA VAL A 217 29.11 0.81 27.04
C VAL A 217 30.55 1.34 27.09
N ALA A 218 31.15 1.64 25.94
CA ALA A 218 32.49 2.20 25.85
C ALA A 218 32.55 3.59 26.50
N LEU A 219 31.65 4.51 26.14
CA LEU A 219 31.59 5.87 26.71
C LEU A 219 31.34 5.87 28.22
N ALA A 220 30.58 4.89 28.72
CA ALA A 220 30.36 4.74 30.16
C ALA A 220 31.55 4.12 30.91
N SER A 221 32.39 3.34 30.23
CA SER A 221 33.52 2.61 30.83
C SER A 221 34.84 3.38 30.74
N VAL A 222 35.05 4.17 29.68
CA VAL A 222 36.29 4.92 29.45
C VAL A 222 36.54 5.93 30.57
N ARG A 223 37.71 5.82 31.21
CA ARG A 223 38.14 6.64 32.37
C ARG A 223 37.02 6.77 33.41
N GLU A 224 36.36 5.65 33.68
CA GLU A 224 35.24 5.58 34.60
C GLU A 224 34.17 6.65 34.25
N GLY A 225 33.72 6.76 33.01
CA GLY A 225 32.65 7.69 32.63
C GLY A 225 32.95 9.19 32.77
N SER A 226 34.19 9.60 33.09
CA SER A 226 34.57 11.01 33.19
C SER A 226 34.36 11.77 31.88
N VAL A 227 34.54 11.11 30.73
CA VAL A 227 34.25 11.67 29.40
C VAL A 227 32.77 12.02 29.28
N SER A 228 31.87 11.09 29.62
CA SER A 228 30.42 11.32 29.58
C SER A 228 29.99 12.45 30.53
N SER A 229 30.65 12.58 31.69
CA SER A 229 30.42 13.67 32.65
C SER A 229 30.79 15.04 32.09
N LEU A 230 31.97 15.16 31.45
CA LEU A 230 32.42 16.40 30.80
C LEU A 230 31.48 16.81 29.64
N LEU A 231 31.01 15.83 28.86
CA LEU A 231 30.04 16.09 27.78
C LEU A 231 28.66 16.51 28.32
N GLY A 232 28.32 16.12 29.55
CA GLY A 232 27.06 16.46 30.23
C GLY A 232 26.98 17.89 30.80
N GLU A 233 28.07 18.66 30.76
CA GLU A 233 28.10 20.03 31.29
C GLU A 233 27.21 21.00 30.49
N ARG A 234 26.83 22.12 31.13
CA ARG A 234 26.02 23.16 30.47
C ARG A 234 26.76 23.73 29.26
N MET A 235 26.03 23.89 28.17
CA MET A 235 26.53 24.41 26.91
C MET A 235 26.79 25.92 27.01
N SER A 236 27.94 26.37 26.50
CA SER A 236 28.29 27.80 26.47
C SER A 236 27.34 28.59 25.57
N TYR A 237 27.24 29.91 25.77
CA TYR A 237 26.46 30.76 24.88
C TYR A 237 26.99 30.72 23.43
N ARG A 238 28.32 30.58 23.25
CA ARG A 238 28.94 30.43 21.94
C ARG A 238 28.50 29.13 21.24
N ASP A 239 28.53 28.02 21.97
CA ASP A 239 28.09 26.71 21.46
C ASP A 239 26.61 26.72 21.04
N LYS A 240 25.75 27.42 21.79
CA LYS A 240 24.33 27.61 21.45
C LYS A 240 24.17 28.32 20.11
N ILE A 241 24.88 29.44 19.91
CA ILE A 241 24.82 30.20 18.66
C ILE A 241 25.28 29.35 17.48
N THR A 242 26.40 28.63 17.62
CA THR A 242 26.92 27.76 16.56
C THR A 242 25.93 26.65 16.21
N LEU A 243 25.31 26.01 17.20
CA LEU A 243 24.31 24.98 16.99
C LEU A 243 23.05 25.54 16.31
N THR A 244 22.56 26.69 16.76
CA THR A 244 21.40 27.35 16.15
C THR A 244 21.69 27.74 14.70
N ALA A 245 22.87 28.29 14.41
CA ALA A 245 23.28 28.63 13.04
C ALA A 245 23.37 27.39 12.15
N LEU A 246 23.92 26.28 12.66
CA LEU A 246 23.99 25.01 11.93
C LEU A 246 22.59 24.44 11.61
N ILE A 247 21.70 24.39 12.61
CA ILE A 247 20.32 23.91 12.42
C ILE A 247 19.57 24.80 11.43
N PHE A 248 19.69 26.13 11.57
CA PHE A 248 19.05 27.08 10.67
C PHE A 248 19.58 26.97 9.25
N GLY A 249 20.89 26.74 9.06
CA GLY A 249 21.49 26.48 7.76
C GLY A 249 20.95 25.22 7.10
N ILE A 250 20.82 24.12 7.85
CA ILE A 250 20.25 22.85 7.35
C ILE A 250 18.77 23.02 6.99
N LEU A 251 17.97 23.65 7.85
CA LEU A 251 16.54 23.87 7.61
C LEU A 251 16.30 24.84 6.44
N SER A 252 17.10 25.91 6.31
CA SER A 252 17.01 26.85 5.19
C SER A 252 17.38 26.17 3.87
N ALA A 253 18.41 25.32 3.88
CA ALA A 253 18.78 24.53 2.71
C ALA A 253 17.68 23.51 2.34
N ALA A 254 17.00 22.92 3.31
CA ALA A 254 15.85 22.04 3.04
C ALA A 254 14.64 22.82 2.48
N TYR A 255 14.32 23.97 3.07
CA TYR A 255 13.17 24.80 2.68
C TYR A 255 13.31 25.41 1.28
N VAL A 256 14.48 25.95 0.92
CA VAL A 256 14.77 26.48 -0.43
C VAL A 256 14.57 25.41 -1.52
N ILE A 257 14.56 24.13 -1.12
CA ILE A 257 14.45 23.01 -2.04
C ILE A 257 13.02 22.45 -2.10
N ASP A 258 12.15 22.79 -1.15
CA ASP A 258 10.80 22.24 -1.00
C ASP A 258 9.68 23.15 -1.56
N GLU A 259 10.02 24.32 -2.11
CA GLU A 259 9.02 25.29 -2.56
C GLU A 259 8.39 24.90 -3.92
N HIS A 260 7.41 23.98 -3.91
CA HIS A 260 6.49 23.75 -5.04
C HIS A 260 4.99 23.71 -4.63
N LYS A 261 4.36 24.88 -4.81
CA LYS A 261 3.08 25.18 -5.49
C LYS A 261 1.77 24.50 -5.01
N THR A 262 0.96 25.25 -4.28
CA THR A 262 -0.50 25.24 -4.44
C THR A 262 -0.83 25.73 -5.86
N LYS A 263 -1.26 24.81 -6.74
CA LYS A 263 -1.62 25.11 -8.13
C LYS A 263 -3.11 25.44 -8.23
N ALA A 264 -3.44 26.36 -9.14
CA ALA A 264 -4.82 26.63 -9.54
C ALA A 264 -5.44 25.40 -10.25
N PRO A 265 -6.78 25.29 -10.32
CA PRO A 265 -7.47 24.19 -11.00
C PRO A 265 -6.97 24.04 -12.44
N TYR A 266 -6.67 22.80 -12.83
CA TYR A 266 -6.18 22.47 -14.17
C TYR A 266 -7.28 22.73 -15.21
N GLN A 267 -6.95 23.51 -16.24
CA GLN A 267 -7.82 23.73 -17.39
C GLN A 267 -7.13 23.15 -18.63
N LEU A 268 -7.80 22.21 -19.30
CA LEU A 268 -7.29 21.60 -20.52
C LEU A 268 -7.46 22.58 -21.69
N ALA A 269 -6.38 23.26 -22.07
CA ALA A 269 -6.40 24.22 -23.16
C ALA A 269 -6.78 23.54 -24.49
N GLY A 270 -7.78 24.08 -25.19
CA GLY A 270 -8.20 23.56 -26.50
C GLY A 270 -9.05 22.29 -26.43
N GLY A 271 -9.66 21.97 -25.28
CA GLY A 271 -10.64 20.89 -25.15
C GLY A 271 -12.08 21.33 -25.45
N ALA A 272 -12.89 20.42 -25.97
CA ALA A 272 -14.33 20.55 -26.06
C ALA A 272 -14.97 20.08 -24.75
N GLU A 273 -15.71 20.96 -24.08
CA GLU A 273 -16.50 20.61 -22.89
C GLU A 273 -17.86 20.04 -23.30
N ALA A 274 -18.38 19.12 -22.49
CA ALA A 274 -19.74 18.63 -22.59
C ALA A 274 -20.74 19.78 -22.35
N ALA A 275 -21.78 19.88 -23.18
CA ALA A 275 -22.68 21.03 -23.19
C ALA A 275 -23.88 20.88 -22.23
N ASP A 276 -24.32 19.66 -21.96
CA ASP A 276 -25.56 19.35 -21.26
C ASP A 276 -25.33 18.27 -20.20
N THR A 277 -24.59 18.63 -19.15
CA THR A 277 -24.34 17.77 -18.00
C THR A 277 -24.69 18.47 -16.68
N ARG A 278 -25.24 17.70 -15.75
CA ARG A 278 -25.72 18.18 -14.43
C ARG A 278 -24.58 18.23 -13.42
N ILE A 279 -23.80 17.15 -13.33
CA ILE A 279 -22.74 16.99 -12.32
C ILE A 279 -21.39 16.70 -13.01
N ALA A 280 -21.37 15.86 -14.04
CA ALA A 280 -20.14 15.46 -14.73
C ALA A 280 -19.52 16.64 -15.49
N ARG A 281 -18.30 17.04 -15.15
CA ARG A 281 -17.52 18.00 -15.95
C ARG A 281 -16.54 17.25 -16.83
N VAL A 282 -16.89 17.03 -18.09
CA VAL A 282 -16.06 16.29 -19.06
C VAL A 282 -15.48 17.23 -20.10
N THR A 283 -14.17 17.16 -20.32
CA THR A 283 -13.47 17.90 -21.37
C THR A 283 -12.65 16.96 -22.23
N VAL A 284 -12.81 17.00 -23.55
CA VAL A 284 -12.09 16.14 -24.50
C VAL A 284 -11.22 16.99 -25.43
N ALA A 285 -9.92 16.71 -25.51
CA ALA A 285 -8.98 17.38 -26.40
C ALA A 285 -8.40 16.43 -27.46
N PRO A 286 -8.09 16.93 -28.68
CA PRO A 286 -8.27 18.31 -29.14
C PRO A 286 -9.71 18.61 -29.57
N THR A 287 -10.11 19.89 -29.54
CA THR A 287 -11.45 20.33 -29.95
C THR A 287 -11.77 19.90 -31.38
N SER A 288 -12.76 19.02 -31.53
CA SER A 288 -13.38 18.65 -32.80
C SER A 288 -14.86 18.30 -32.58
N ARG A 289 -15.58 18.00 -33.67
CA ARG A 289 -16.98 17.54 -33.54
C ARG A 289 -17.06 16.21 -32.79
N GLU A 290 -16.18 15.28 -33.15
CA GLU A 290 -16.06 13.95 -32.53
C GLU A 290 -15.70 14.08 -31.04
N ALA A 291 -14.82 15.02 -30.68
CA ALA A 291 -14.46 15.28 -29.29
C ALA A 291 -15.66 15.80 -28.48
N ARG A 292 -16.49 16.67 -29.06
CA ARG A 292 -17.72 17.15 -28.41
C ARG A 292 -18.77 16.05 -28.28
N GLU A 293 -18.97 15.25 -29.32
CA GLU A 293 -19.86 14.08 -29.28
C GLU A 293 -19.42 13.08 -28.20
N LEU A 294 -18.12 12.83 -28.08
CA LEU A 294 -17.55 11.99 -27.03
C LEU A 294 -17.73 12.62 -25.64
N ALA A 295 -17.46 13.92 -25.49
CA ALA A 295 -17.65 14.63 -24.22
C ALA A 295 -19.10 14.55 -23.74
N ASP A 296 -20.06 14.79 -24.64
CA ASP A 296 -21.49 14.72 -24.36
C ASP A 296 -21.93 13.29 -24.04
N GLN A 297 -21.39 12.28 -24.73
CA GLN A 297 -21.72 10.88 -24.48
C GLN A 297 -21.20 10.42 -23.11
N ILE A 298 -19.92 10.67 -22.79
CA ILE A 298 -19.33 10.39 -21.47
C ILE A 298 -20.10 11.15 -20.39
N GLY A 299 -20.38 12.43 -20.63
CA GLY A 299 -21.13 13.29 -19.71
C GLY A 299 -22.49 12.70 -19.35
N LYS A 300 -23.27 12.27 -20.34
CA LYS A 300 -24.58 11.63 -20.14
C LYS A 300 -24.49 10.31 -19.39
N ASP A 301 -23.52 9.46 -19.72
CA ASP A 301 -23.36 8.17 -19.05
C ASP A 301 -22.90 8.32 -17.60
N LEU A 302 -22.03 9.30 -17.31
CA LEU A 302 -21.59 9.59 -15.95
C LEU A 302 -22.69 10.28 -15.14
N ASP A 303 -23.49 11.18 -15.72
CA ASP A 303 -24.64 11.76 -15.03
C ASP A 303 -25.70 10.68 -14.72
N ALA A 304 -25.96 9.76 -15.66
CA ALA A 304 -26.83 8.62 -15.40
C ALA A 304 -26.25 7.71 -14.29
N MET A 305 -24.93 7.57 -14.21
CA MET A 305 -24.25 6.82 -13.15
C MET A 305 -24.41 7.54 -11.82
N ALA A 306 -24.21 8.86 -11.80
CA ALA A 306 -24.42 9.69 -10.63
C ALA A 306 -25.88 9.61 -10.15
N ASP A 307 -26.87 9.54 -11.04
CA ASP A 307 -28.27 9.34 -10.68
C ASP A 307 -28.53 7.92 -10.15
N PHE A 308 -27.91 6.90 -10.78
CA PHE A 308 -28.03 5.51 -10.36
C PHE A 308 -27.48 5.29 -8.95
N LEU A 309 -26.27 5.79 -8.70
CA LEU A 309 -25.58 5.74 -7.41
C LEU A 309 -26.09 6.82 -6.43
N GLY A 310 -26.78 7.84 -6.93
CA GLY A 310 -27.22 9.00 -6.14
C GLY A 310 -26.06 9.79 -5.56
N LEU A 311 -25.07 10.11 -6.39
CA LEU A 311 -23.94 11.01 -6.12
C LEU A 311 -24.37 12.47 -6.27
N GLU A 312 -23.85 13.35 -5.42
CA GLU A 312 -24.10 14.80 -5.49
C GLU A 312 -23.01 15.55 -6.28
N SER A 313 -21.80 14.98 -6.34
CA SER A 313 -20.65 15.57 -7.01
C SER A 313 -19.80 14.51 -7.74
N MET A 314 -19.04 14.95 -8.76
CA MET A 314 -18.04 14.11 -9.45
C MET A 314 -16.79 14.93 -9.80
N PRO A 315 -15.61 14.29 -9.86
CA PRO A 315 -14.39 14.96 -10.29
C PRO A 315 -14.51 15.39 -11.76
N PRO A 316 -13.87 16.50 -12.17
CA PRO A 316 -13.64 16.79 -13.59
C PRO A 316 -12.87 15.66 -14.27
N ILE A 317 -13.33 15.29 -15.46
CA ILE A 317 -12.72 14.29 -16.34
C ILE A 317 -12.13 14.98 -17.55
N PHE A 318 -10.88 14.65 -17.86
CA PHE A 318 -10.13 15.16 -18.99
C PHE A 318 -9.73 14.00 -19.90
N VAL A 319 -10.25 13.97 -21.12
CA VAL A 319 -9.85 12.97 -22.13
C VAL A 319 -8.92 13.61 -23.14
N ILE A 320 -7.78 12.98 -23.41
CA ILE A 320 -6.77 13.50 -24.33
C ILE A 320 -6.52 12.47 -25.43
N GLU A 321 -6.61 12.89 -26.69
CA GLU A 321 -6.26 12.07 -27.84
C GLU A 321 -4.76 11.71 -27.82
N ARG A 322 -4.47 10.42 -27.94
CA ARG A 322 -3.12 9.89 -28.21
C ARG A 322 -3.23 8.91 -29.39
N PRO A 323 -2.93 9.34 -30.62
CA PRO A 323 -3.12 8.50 -31.81
C PRO A 323 -2.09 7.37 -31.92
N ASP A 324 -1.04 7.42 -31.10
CA ASP A 324 0.00 6.40 -30.98
C ASP A 324 -0.36 5.25 -30.04
N LEU A 325 -1.45 5.37 -29.28
CA LEU A 325 -1.95 4.28 -28.43
C LEU A 325 -2.77 3.28 -29.25
N ASP A 326 -2.68 2.01 -28.85
CA ASP A 326 -3.59 0.99 -29.36
C ASP A 326 -5.06 1.32 -28.99
N PRO A 327 -6.05 0.94 -29.82
CA PRO A 327 -7.45 1.30 -29.65
C PRO A 327 -8.12 0.76 -28.37
N ASP A 328 -7.53 -0.26 -27.76
CA ASP A 328 -7.97 -0.91 -26.52
C ASP A 328 -7.12 -0.48 -25.30
N GLN A 329 -6.18 0.45 -25.49
CA GLN A 329 -5.31 0.94 -24.43
C GLN A 329 -5.69 2.34 -23.96
N PHE A 330 -5.49 2.54 -22.66
CA PHE A 330 -5.83 3.76 -21.96
C PHE A 330 -4.71 4.08 -20.96
N GLU A 331 -4.20 5.32 -20.98
CA GLU A 331 -3.26 5.79 -19.96
C GLU A 331 -3.95 6.75 -19.00
N TYR A 332 -3.74 6.54 -17.69
CA TYR A 332 -4.37 7.34 -16.65
C TYR A 332 -3.37 8.28 -15.98
N GLY A 333 -3.88 9.40 -15.50
CA GLY A 333 -3.12 10.34 -14.69
C GLY A 333 -4.01 11.01 -13.65
N TRP A 334 -3.55 10.99 -12.40
CA TRP A 334 -4.14 11.77 -11.32
C TRP A 334 -3.52 13.16 -11.30
N LEU A 335 -4.35 14.18 -11.21
CA LEU A 335 -3.88 15.52 -10.94
C LEU A 335 -3.94 15.77 -9.42
N ASP A 336 -2.84 15.45 -8.72
CA ASP A 336 -2.66 15.57 -7.24
C ASP A 336 -3.08 16.92 -6.63
N SER A 337 -3.28 17.96 -7.46
CA SER A 337 -3.60 19.33 -7.04
C SER A 337 -4.78 19.97 -7.78
N ALA A 338 -5.39 19.29 -8.76
CA ALA A 338 -6.50 19.83 -9.55
C ALA A 338 -7.77 18.97 -9.52
N GLU A 339 -7.82 17.96 -8.64
CA GLU A 339 -9.01 17.15 -8.35
C GLU A 339 -9.67 16.56 -9.61
N GLY A 340 -8.89 16.03 -10.55
CA GLY A 340 -9.45 15.52 -11.81
C GLY A 340 -8.78 14.25 -12.32
N VAL A 341 -9.54 13.49 -13.12
CA VAL A 341 -9.10 12.25 -13.77
C VAL A 341 -8.68 12.58 -15.20
N ILE A 342 -7.43 12.26 -15.57
CA ILE A 342 -6.97 12.34 -16.97
C ILE A 342 -6.98 10.94 -17.56
N VAL A 343 -7.62 10.79 -18.71
CA VAL A 343 -7.57 9.59 -19.55
C VAL A 343 -6.95 9.96 -20.90
N ARG A 344 -5.94 9.22 -21.34
CA ARG A 344 -5.41 9.33 -22.70
C ARG A 344 -5.80 8.10 -23.50
N THR A 345 -6.33 8.32 -24.71
CA THR A 345 -6.84 7.24 -25.55
C THR A 345 -6.84 7.61 -27.04
N ALA A 346 -6.84 6.61 -27.91
CA ALA A 346 -6.92 6.77 -29.35
C ALA A 346 -8.38 6.80 -29.85
N PHE A 347 -9.23 7.68 -29.30
CA PHE A 347 -10.69 7.66 -29.56
C PHE A 347 -11.12 7.88 -31.01
N ARG A 348 -10.21 8.31 -31.90
CA ARG A 348 -10.46 8.43 -33.34
C ARG A 348 -10.05 7.19 -34.13
N HIS A 349 -9.44 6.19 -33.50
CA HIS A 349 -9.06 4.94 -34.15
C HIS A 349 -10.33 4.14 -34.51
N PRO A 350 -10.43 3.53 -35.72
CA PRO A 350 -11.63 2.82 -36.15
C PRO A 350 -12.05 1.66 -35.24
N ASP A 351 -11.07 0.97 -34.65
CA ASP A 351 -11.29 -0.15 -33.74
C ASP A 351 -11.51 0.27 -32.29
N TRP A 352 -11.45 1.57 -31.99
CA TRP A 352 -11.69 2.08 -30.64
C TRP A 352 -13.14 1.85 -30.22
N ARG A 353 -13.33 1.46 -28.96
CA ARG A 353 -14.64 1.11 -28.43
C ARG A 353 -14.98 1.98 -27.23
N TYR A 354 -16.09 2.71 -27.35
CA TYR A 354 -16.64 3.52 -26.28
C TYR A 354 -16.89 2.74 -24.99
N ALA A 355 -17.43 1.51 -25.10
CA ALA A 355 -17.70 0.66 -23.93
C ALA A 355 -16.43 0.40 -23.11
N LEU A 356 -15.31 0.05 -23.75
CA LEU A 356 -14.03 -0.18 -23.06
C LEU A 356 -13.52 1.10 -22.37
N CYS A 357 -13.67 2.26 -23.01
CA CYS A 357 -13.32 3.54 -22.38
C CYS A 357 -14.14 3.80 -21.12
N LEU A 358 -15.44 3.49 -21.16
CA LEU A 358 -16.34 3.68 -20.03
C LEU A 358 -16.06 2.68 -18.91
N GLU A 359 -15.76 1.41 -19.25
CA GLU A 359 -15.40 0.37 -18.28
C GLU A 359 -14.28 0.84 -17.37
N HIS A 360 -13.22 1.41 -17.95
CA HIS A 360 -12.10 1.88 -17.15
C HIS A 360 -12.39 3.21 -16.42
N LEU A 361 -13.03 4.17 -17.09
CA LEU A 361 -13.28 5.50 -16.51
C LEU A 361 -14.16 5.43 -15.25
N VAL A 362 -15.13 4.52 -15.21
CA VAL A 362 -16.05 4.37 -14.08
C VAL A 362 -15.30 4.03 -12.79
N GLY A 363 -14.28 3.18 -12.86
CA GLY A 363 -13.48 2.78 -11.70
C GLY A 363 -12.80 3.97 -11.04
N ASP A 364 -12.08 4.76 -11.84
CA ASP A 364 -11.35 5.94 -11.36
C ASP A 364 -12.29 7.01 -10.78
N VAL A 365 -13.43 7.25 -11.43
CA VAL A 365 -14.42 8.22 -10.95
C VAL A 365 -14.98 7.80 -9.58
N ILE A 366 -15.26 6.51 -9.39
CA ILE A 366 -15.74 5.98 -8.11
C ILE A 366 -14.63 5.98 -7.06
N GLU A 367 -13.41 5.62 -7.41
CA GLU A 367 -12.26 5.68 -6.49
C GLU A 367 -12.10 7.09 -5.93
N ASN A 368 -12.12 8.09 -6.81
CA ASN A 368 -12.01 9.50 -6.45
C ASN A 368 -13.18 9.95 -5.56
N THR A 369 -14.42 9.70 -6.01
CA THR A 369 -15.63 10.16 -5.31
C THR A 369 -15.76 9.48 -3.94
N SER A 370 -15.38 8.20 -3.83
CA SER A 370 -15.40 7.45 -2.58
C SER A 370 -14.20 7.72 -1.67
N HIS A 371 -13.22 8.51 -2.11
CA HIS A 371 -11.96 8.77 -1.39
C HIS A 371 -11.25 7.47 -0.97
N GLY A 372 -11.22 6.47 -1.88
CA GLY A 372 -10.62 5.16 -1.63
C GLY A 372 -11.44 4.22 -0.74
N ARG A 373 -12.63 4.61 -0.26
CA ARG A 373 -13.46 3.71 0.57
C ARG A 373 -14.04 2.54 -0.21
N ALA A 374 -14.34 2.72 -1.50
CA ALA A 374 -14.75 1.62 -2.38
C ALA A 374 -13.59 0.64 -2.64
N MET A 375 -12.34 1.09 -2.47
CA MET A 375 -11.13 0.30 -2.65
C MET A 375 -10.81 -0.65 -1.48
N LYS A 376 -11.72 -0.82 -0.50
CA LYS A 376 -11.49 -1.77 0.60
C LYS A 376 -11.70 -3.21 0.11
N GLU A 377 -10.80 -4.11 0.51
CA GLU A 377 -10.78 -5.49 0.03
C GLU A 377 -12.12 -6.23 0.26
N ASP A 378 -12.82 -5.95 1.36
CA ASP A 378 -14.12 -6.56 1.72
C ASP A 378 -15.27 -6.22 0.76
N ARG A 379 -15.11 -5.21 -0.09
CA ARG A 379 -16.12 -4.71 -1.03
C ARG A 379 -15.57 -4.43 -2.42
N PHE A 380 -14.29 -4.69 -2.66
CA PHE A 380 -13.61 -4.36 -3.91
C PHE A 380 -14.25 -5.08 -5.11
N TRP A 381 -14.75 -6.30 -4.89
CA TRP A 381 -15.50 -7.04 -5.89
C TRP A 381 -16.70 -6.27 -6.46
N VAL A 382 -17.29 -5.35 -5.68
CA VAL A 382 -18.42 -4.53 -6.14
C VAL A 382 -17.95 -3.47 -7.12
N ILE A 383 -16.82 -2.80 -6.87
CA ILE A 383 -16.32 -1.80 -7.82
C ILE A 383 -15.80 -2.47 -9.08
N ASP A 384 -15.03 -3.56 -8.95
CA ASP A 384 -14.54 -4.38 -10.07
C ASP A 384 -15.68 -4.92 -10.92
N GLY A 385 -16.77 -5.35 -10.29
CA GLY A 385 -17.95 -5.75 -11.02
C GLY A 385 -18.69 -4.59 -11.65
N PHE A 386 -18.72 -3.43 -10.98
CA PHE A 386 -19.50 -2.28 -11.41
C PHE A 386 -18.92 -1.61 -12.66
N THR A 387 -17.59 -1.59 -12.80
CA THR A 387 -16.91 -1.10 -14.00
C THR A 387 -17.38 -1.82 -15.26
N LEU A 388 -17.64 -3.12 -15.20
CA LEU A 388 -18.21 -3.90 -16.31
C LEU A 388 -19.75 -3.89 -16.31
N TYR A 389 -20.41 -3.83 -15.16
CA TYR A 389 -21.86 -3.78 -15.07
C TYR A 389 -22.43 -2.52 -15.73
N TRP A 390 -21.80 -1.37 -15.50
CA TRP A 390 -22.33 -0.08 -15.92
C TRP A 390 -22.43 0.09 -17.45
N PRO A 391 -21.39 -0.24 -18.25
CA PRO A 391 -21.45 -0.12 -19.71
C PRO A 391 -22.34 -1.18 -20.36
N HIS A 392 -22.49 -2.34 -19.72
CA HIS A 392 -23.31 -3.47 -20.19
C HIS A 392 -24.68 -3.54 -19.50
N ARG A 393 -25.12 -2.44 -18.86
CA ARG A 393 -26.43 -2.37 -18.22
C ARG A 393 -27.53 -2.57 -19.26
N GLY A 394 -28.35 -3.60 -19.06
CA GLY A 394 -29.48 -3.95 -19.91
C GLY A 394 -30.65 -4.42 -19.04
N ASP A 395 -31.68 -5.01 -19.67
CA ASP A 395 -32.81 -5.55 -18.92
C ASP A 395 -32.33 -6.50 -17.81
N SER A 396 -32.84 -6.29 -16.59
CA SER A 396 -32.49 -7.10 -15.41
C SER A 396 -32.76 -8.59 -15.66
N ASP A 397 -33.77 -8.89 -16.48
CA ASP A 397 -34.18 -10.26 -16.85
C ASP A 397 -33.37 -10.84 -18.02
N ALA A 398 -32.44 -10.09 -18.62
CA ALA A 398 -31.61 -10.62 -19.70
C ALA A 398 -30.71 -11.76 -19.18
N PRO A 399 -30.60 -12.87 -19.94
CA PRO A 399 -29.79 -14.02 -19.53
C PRO A 399 -28.31 -13.65 -19.50
N LEU A 400 -27.53 -14.35 -18.65
CA LEU A 400 -26.10 -14.06 -18.44
C LEU A 400 -25.26 -14.21 -19.71
N ASP A 401 -25.68 -15.04 -20.66
CA ASP A 401 -24.96 -15.29 -21.92
C ASP A 401 -25.12 -14.17 -22.97
N ARG A 402 -26.00 -13.18 -22.73
CA ARG A 402 -26.06 -11.96 -23.55
C ARG A 402 -24.66 -11.35 -23.70
N ASP A 403 -23.91 -11.31 -22.60
CA ASP A 403 -22.53 -10.86 -22.53
C ASP A 403 -21.59 -12.05 -22.37
N ARG A 404 -21.69 -13.02 -23.29
CA ARG A 404 -20.97 -14.30 -23.27
C ARG A 404 -19.48 -14.19 -22.90
N HIS A 405 -18.78 -13.16 -23.38
CA HIS A 405 -17.38 -12.91 -23.06
C HIS A 405 -17.14 -12.60 -21.57
N LEU A 406 -18.02 -11.81 -20.92
CA LEU A 406 -17.94 -11.52 -19.49
C LEU A 406 -18.28 -12.75 -18.65
N LEU A 407 -19.25 -13.54 -19.09
CA LEU A 407 -19.57 -14.83 -18.49
C LEU A 407 -18.39 -15.81 -18.58
N LEU A 408 -17.71 -15.87 -19.73
CA LEU A 408 -16.49 -16.67 -19.88
C LEU A 408 -15.37 -16.20 -18.93
N ARG A 409 -15.19 -14.89 -18.72
CA ARG A 409 -14.22 -14.36 -17.74
C ARG A 409 -14.55 -14.85 -16.32
N ALA A 410 -15.82 -14.77 -15.91
CA ALA A 410 -16.25 -15.24 -14.61
C ALA A 410 -15.98 -16.75 -14.42
N LEU A 411 -16.36 -17.56 -15.40
CA LEU A 411 -16.18 -19.01 -15.36
C LEU A 411 -14.68 -19.38 -15.32
N TYR A 412 -13.86 -18.80 -16.20
CA TYR A 412 -12.41 -18.98 -16.22
C TYR A 412 -11.78 -18.65 -14.85
N GLY A 413 -12.19 -17.53 -14.25
CA GLY A 413 -11.75 -17.14 -12.92
C GLY A 413 -12.10 -18.16 -11.84
N THR A 414 -13.31 -18.72 -11.85
CA THR A 414 -13.72 -19.75 -10.88
C THR A 414 -12.99 -21.08 -11.03
N GLU A 415 -12.56 -21.47 -12.24
CA GLU A 415 -11.75 -22.69 -12.42
C GLU A 415 -10.37 -22.55 -11.77
N HIS A 416 -9.79 -21.35 -11.83
CA HIS A 416 -8.44 -21.08 -11.30
C HIS A 416 -8.44 -20.74 -9.81
N LEU A 417 -9.51 -20.14 -9.29
CA LEU A 417 -9.64 -19.77 -7.87
C LEU A 417 -10.33 -20.86 -7.03
N GLY A 418 -11.05 -21.78 -7.68
CA GLY A 418 -12.02 -22.65 -7.05
C GLY A 418 -13.38 -21.97 -6.85
N GLU A 419 -14.36 -22.73 -6.37
CA GLU A 419 -15.69 -22.18 -6.07
C GLU A 419 -15.63 -21.20 -4.89
N LEU A 420 -16.15 -19.98 -5.10
CA LEU A 420 -16.31 -18.99 -4.04
C LEU A 420 -17.55 -19.36 -3.22
N ARG A 421 -17.37 -19.99 -2.07
CA ARG A 421 -18.47 -20.49 -1.23
C ARG A 421 -18.59 -19.76 0.09
N LYS A 422 -17.56 -19.03 0.52
CA LYS A 422 -17.50 -18.39 1.82
C LYS A 422 -17.30 -16.88 1.68
N PRO A 423 -17.84 -16.06 2.59
CA PRO A 423 -17.54 -14.62 2.67
C PRO A 423 -16.05 -14.31 2.65
N GLY A 424 -15.26 -15.15 3.34
CA GLY A 424 -13.80 -15.02 3.39
C GLY A 424 -13.10 -15.12 2.04
N ASP A 425 -13.75 -15.66 1.01
CA ASP A 425 -13.22 -15.69 -0.36
C ASP A 425 -13.34 -14.28 -0.98
N LEU A 426 -14.50 -13.63 -0.86
CA LEU A 426 -14.68 -12.23 -1.29
C LEU A 426 -13.81 -11.24 -0.49
N HIS A 427 -13.48 -11.55 0.76
CA HIS A 427 -12.60 -10.71 1.59
C HIS A 427 -11.12 -10.83 1.24
N ARG A 428 -10.75 -11.69 0.27
CA ARG A 428 -9.38 -11.87 -0.23
C ARG A 428 -9.28 -11.45 -1.69
N TRP A 429 -10.06 -10.44 -2.08
CA TRP A 429 -10.22 -10.07 -3.47
C TRP A 429 -8.91 -9.68 -4.15
N PHE A 430 -8.00 -9.01 -3.44
CA PHE A 430 -6.68 -8.68 -4.00
C PHE A 430 -5.84 -9.93 -4.24
N THR A 431 -5.91 -10.94 -3.38
CA THR A 431 -5.25 -12.24 -3.64
C THR A 431 -5.83 -12.92 -4.88
N HIS A 432 -7.13 -12.76 -5.14
CA HIS A 432 -7.74 -13.27 -6.37
C HIS A 432 -7.25 -12.50 -7.59
N GLN A 433 -7.23 -11.17 -7.53
CA GLN A 433 -6.73 -10.30 -8.59
C GLN A 433 -5.24 -10.54 -8.88
N GLU A 434 -4.42 -10.78 -7.86
CA GLU A 434 -3.02 -11.19 -8.00
C GLU A 434 -2.91 -12.48 -8.79
N ARG A 435 -3.83 -13.45 -8.63
CA ARG A 435 -3.74 -14.76 -9.28
C ARG A 435 -4.23 -14.75 -10.73
N VAL A 436 -5.38 -14.15 -11.00
CA VAL A 436 -6.06 -14.25 -12.30
C VAL A 436 -6.13 -12.95 -13.07
N GLY A 437 -5.75 -11.83 -12.45
CA GLY A 437 -5.76 -10.51 -13.05
C GLY A 437 -7.04 -9.72 -12.78
N HIS A 438 -6.94 -8.40 -12.96
CA HIS A 438 -8.04 -7.45 -12.78
C HIS A 438 -9.21 -7.74 -13.71
N GLU A 439 -8.95 -7.95 -15.00
CA GLU A 439 -10.00 -8.19 -16.00
C GLU A 439 -10.86 -9.43 -15.71
N ILE A 440 -10.23 -10.50 -15.21
CA ILE A 440 -10.92 -11.73 -14.85
C ILE A 440 -11.72 -11.55 -13.56
N THR A 441 -11.12 -10.93 -12.53
CA THR A 441 -11.83 -10.63 -11.29
C THR A 441 -12.99 -9.67 -11.50
N ALA A 442 -12.84 -8.64 -12.34
CA ALA A 442 -13.93 -7.79 -12.79
C ALA A 442 -15.06 -8.59 -13.44
N GLY A 443 -14.74 -9.59 -14.29
CA GLY A 443 -15.74 -10.52 -14.84
C GLY A 443 -16.49 -11.32 -13.77
N ILE A 444 -15.79 -11.81 -12.74
CA ILE A 444 -16.42 -12.46 -11.58
C ILE A 444 -17.33 -11.46 -10.86
N GLY A 445 -16.83 -10.26 -10.55
CA GLY A 445 -17.60 -9.17 -9.91
C GLY A 445 -18.86 -8.82 -10.69
N TRP A 446 -18.76 -8.71 -12.00
CA TRP A 446 -19.89 -8.45 -12.90
C TRP A 446 -20.96 -9.53 -12.77
N SER A 447 -20.55 -10.80 -12.82
CA SER A 447 -21.49 -11.93 -12.70
C SER A 447 -22.16 -11.96 -11.32
N LEU A 448 -21.44 -11.60 -10.25
CA LEU A 448 -22.01 -11.45 -8.92
C LEU A 448 -23.07 -10.35 -8.92
N LEU A 449 -22.82 -9.18 -9.51
CA LEU A 449 -23.80 -8.09 -9.56
C LEU A 449 -25.03 -8.45 -10.41
N ARG A 450 -24.85 -9.16 -11.54
CA ARG A 450 -25.95 -9.61 -12.38
C ARG A 450 -26.83 -10.65 -11.69
N VAL A 451 -26.23 -11.65 -11.04
CA VAL A 451 -27.02 -12.63 -10.27
C VAL A 451 -27.68 -11.96 -9.06
N LEU A 452 -27.01 -10.99 -8.42
CA LEU A 452 -27.62 -10.23 -7.33
C LEU A 452 -28.88 -9.48 -7.79
N GLU A 453 -28.83 -8.87 -8.97
CA GLU A 453 -29.98 -8.21 -9.59
C GLU A 453 -31.11 -9.18 -9.91
N GLN A 454 -30.81 -10.39 -10.41
CA GLN A 454 -31.79 -11.43 -10.69
C GLN A 454 -32.44 -12.02 -9.43
N GLU A 455 -31.65 -12.23 -8.37
CA GLU A 455 -32.09 -12.90 -7.14
C GLU A 455 -32.75 -11.97 -6.13
N ALA A 456 -32.19 -10.76 -5.95
CA ALA A 456 -32.70 -9.77 -4.99
C ALA A 456 -33.63 -8.72 -5.63
N GLY A 457 -33.64 -8.65 -6.97
CA GLY A 457 -34.32 -7.61 -7.74
C GLY A 457 -33.46 -6.36 -7.97
N ALA A 458 -33.75 -5.64 -9.05
CA ALA A 458 -33.00 -4.46 -9.49
C ALA A 458 -32.89 -3.36 -8.43
N ASP A 459 -33.98 -3.09 -7.68
CA ASP A 459 -33.98 -2.06 -6.64
C ASP A 459 -33.07 -2.43 -5.46
N ALA A 460 -33.07 -3.69 -5.03
CA ALA A 460 -32.22 -4.16 -3.93
C ALA A 460 -30.75 -4.17 -4.34
N ALA A 461 -30.44 -4.64 -5.55
CA ALA A 461 -29.10 -4.63 -6.11
C ALA A 461 -28.57 -3.20 -6.28
N ARG A 462 -29.38 -2.27 -6.82
CA ARG A 462 -29.05 -0.84 -6.91
C ARG A 462 -28.79 -0.24 -5.53
N ASN A 463 -29.64 -0.51 -4.55
CA ASN A 463 -29.45 0.00 -3.19
C ASN A 463 -28.18 -0.55 -2.54
N TRP A 464 -27.81 -1.80 -2.85
CA TRP A 464 -26.54 -2.38 -2.42
C TRP A 464 -25.35 -1.68 -3.06
N MET A 465 -25.31 -1.59 -4.39
CA MET A 465 -24.25 -0.90 -5.14
C MET A 465 -24.09 0.55 -4.68
N ARG A 466 -25.21 1.27 -4.50
CA ARG A 466 -25.23 2.62 -3.93
C ARG A 466 -24.63 2.67 -2.53
N THR A 467 -24.97 1.72 -1.65
CA THR A 467 -24.44 1.66 -0.28
C THR A 467 -22.92 1.44 -0.25
N VAL A 468 -22.38 0.74 -1.25
CA VAL A 468 -20.95 0.45 -1.33
C VAL A 468 -20.18 1.57 -2.03
N LEU A 469 -20.64 1.99 -3.21
CA LEU A 469 -19.92 2.87 -4.14
C LEU A 469 -20.21 4.35 -3.89
N ALA A 470 -21.44 4.71 -3.52
CA ALA A 470 -21.88 6.11 -3.42
C ALA A 470 -21.65 6.74 -2.05
N THR A 471 -20.71 6.23 -1.26
CA THR A 471 -20.58 6.66 0.14
C THR A 471 -19.85 8.01 0.23
N GLU A 472 -20.53 9.09 -0.13
CA GLU A 472 -20.08 10.51 -0.13
C GLU A 472 -19.83 11.07 1.29
N ARG A 473 -19.71 10.20 2.29
CA ARG A 473 -19.43 10.65 3.66
C ARG A 473 -17.96 10.97 3.77
N SER A 474 -17.68 12.26 3.93
CA SER A 474 -16.41 12.78 4.45
C SER A 474 -15.85 11.81 5.50
N PRO A 475 -14.57 11.42 5.39
CA PRO A 475 -13.93 10.50 6.33
C PRO A 475 -14.14 11.00 7.78
N SER A 476 -15.02 10.33 8.52
CA SER A 476 -15.42 10.74 9.87
C SER A 476 -15.41 9.57 10.84
N LEU A 477 -15.23 9.86 12.13
CA LEU A 477 -15.29 8.86 13.20
C LEU A 477 -16.61 8.09 13.20
N ILE A 478 -17.70 8.79 12.88
CA ILE A 478 -19.04 8.26 12.90
C ILE A 478 -19.24 7.27 11.75
N SER A 479 -18.71 7.55 10.56
CA SER A 479 -18.77 6.60 9.44
C SER A 479 -17.93 5.35 9.69
N ALA A 480 -16.74 5.51 10.25
CA ALA A 480 -15.87 4.41 10.67
C ALA A 480 -16.55 3.51 11.73
N TYR A 481 -17.12 4.13 12.77
CA TYR A 481 -17.84 3.41 13.82
C TYR A 481 -19.06 2.67 13.29
N ARG A 482 -19.82 3.27 12.37
CA ARG A 482 -20.97 2.60 11.74
C ARG A 482 -20.56 1.44 10.84
N ASP A 483 -19.42 1.54 10.14
CA ASP A 483 -18.82 0.42 9.39
C ASP A 483 -18.40 -0.71 10.32
N TRP A 484 -17.95 -0.38 11.53
CA TRP A 484 -17.62 -1.35 12.56
C TRP A 484 -18.85 -1.99 13.22
N GLU A 485 -19.89 -1.20 13.51
CA GLU A 485 -21.13 -1.64 14.16
C GLU A 485 -21.99 -2.50 13.22
N THR A 486 -22.00 -2.19 11.92
CA THR A 486 -22.75 -2.94 10.91
C THR A 486 -21.80 -3.38 9.81
N PRO A 487 -21.17 -4.56 9.94
CA PRO A 487 -20.29 -5.14 8.93
C PRO A 487 -20.96 -5.25 7.56
N ILE A 488 -20.14 -5.34 6.52
CA ILE A 488 -20.58 -5.34 5.12
C ILE A 488 -21.58 -6.48 4.84
N ASP A 489 -21.33 -7.67 5.37
CA ASP A 489 -22.21 -8.84 5.29
C ASP A 489 -23.59 -8.60 5.91
N THR A 490 -23.63 -7.91 7.06
CA THR A 490 -24.89 -7.59 7.74
C THR A 490 -25.68 -6.54 6.96
N ARG A 491 -25.00 -5.58 6.32
CA ARG A 491 -25.64 -4.60 5.43
C ARG A 491 -26.18 -5.26 4.19
N PHE A 492 -25.40 -6.15 3.59
CA PHE A 492 -25.81 -6.97 2.45
C PHE A 492 -27.13 -7.68 2.79
N GLN A 493 -27.14 -8.47 3.87
CA GLN A 493 -28.34 -9.19 4.29
C GLN A 493 -29.54 -8.27 4.58
N LYS A 494 -29.31 -7.11 5.18
CA LYS A 494 -30.39 -6.15 5.46
C LYS A 494 -30.98 -5.55 4.18
N ILE A 495 -30.19 -5.33 3.15
CA ILE A 495 -30.60 -4.68 1.89
C ILE A 495 -31.20 -5.71 0.93
N THR A 496 -30.57 -6.87 0.80
CA THR A 496 -30.91 -7.90 -0.20
C THR A 496 -31.87 -8.97 0.35
N GLY A 497 -32.01 -9.06 1.67
CA GLY A 497 -32.78 -10.12 2.33
C GLY A 497 -32.06 -11.47 2.42
N MET A 498 -30.86 -11.60 1.85
CA MET A 498 -30.11 -12.86 1.77
C MET A 498 -28.77 -12.76 2.48
N SER A 499 -28.35 -13.83 3.15
CA SER A 499 -26.99 -13.86 3.70
C SER A 499 -25.94 -13.96 2.58
N LEU A 500 -24.73 -13.43 2.80
CA LEU A 500 -23.67 -13.51 1.79
C LEU A 500 -23.29 -14.97 1.40
N PRO A 501 -23.19 -15.94 2.33
CA PRO A 501 -23.00 -17.35 1.96
C PRO A 501 -24.14 -17.94 1.12
N GLU A 502 -25.39 -17.59 1.44
CA GLU A 502 -26.56 -18.03 0.68
C GLU A 502 -26.51 -17.47 -0.75
N PHE A 503 -26.22 -16.17 -0.89
CA PHE A 503 -26.07 -15.54 -2.19
C PHE A 503 -24.93 -16.17 -3.01
N LEU A 504 -23.76 -16.43 -2.41
CA LEU A 504 -22.66 -17.12 -3.08
C LEU A 504 -23.05 -18.53 -3.53
N GLY A 505 -23.85 -19.25 -2.74
CA GLY A 505 -24.42 -20.54 -3.14
C GLY A 505 -25.26 -20.42 -4.40
N ARG A 506 -26.23 -19.50 -4.41
CA ARG A 506 -27.09 -19.25 -5.58
C ARG A 506 -26.31 -18.76 -6.80
N TRP A 507 -25.27 -17.98 -6.60
CA TRP A 507 -24.39 -17.54 -7.68
C TRP A 507 -23.65 -18.70 -8.32
N ASN A 508 -23.09 -19.64 -7.55
CA ASN A 508 -22.49 -20.84 -8.14
C ASN A 508 -23.53 -21.67 -8.89
N GLU A 509 -24.72 -21.89 -8.30
CA GLU A 509 -25.83 -22.61 -8.94
C GLU A 509 -26.27 -21.94 -10.26
N ALA A 510 -26.27 -20.61 -10.33
CA ALA A 510 -26.60 -19.85 -11.54
C ALA A 510 -25.52 -19.99 -12.64
N LEU A 511 -24.27 -20.26 -12.28
CA LEU A 511 -23.17 -20.48 -13.21
C LEU A 511 -23.06 -21.93 -13.70
N ASP A 512 -23.58 -22.91 -12.96
CA ASP A 512 -23.43 -24.34 -13.29
C ASP A 512 -23.94 -24.73 -14.69
N PRO A 513 -25.13 -24.28 -15.15
CA PRO A 513 -25.59 -24.60 -16.51
C PRO A 513 -24.64 -24.06 -17.60
N TRP A 514 -23.96 -22.95 -17.30
CA TRP A 514 -23.03 -22.31 -18.22
C TRP A 514 -21.66 -22.96 -18.22
N ARG A 515 -21.23 -23.59 -17.12
CA ARG A 515 -20.01 -24.42 -17.10
C ARG A 515 -20.10 -25.53 -18.15
N GLU A 516 -21.23 -26.22 -18.21
CA GLU A 516 -21.45 -27.26 -19.21
C GLU A 516 -21.58 -26.68 -20.63
N THR A 517 -22.37 -25.61 -20.77
CA THR A 517 -22.62 -24.98 -22.08
C THR A 517 -21.36 -24.36 -22.70
N LEU A 518 -20.45 -23.85 -21.88
CA LEU A 518 -19.23 -23.17 -22.29
C LEU A 518 -17.96 -23.98 -22.01
N ALA A 519 -18.09 -25.29 -21.72
CA ALA A 519 -16.96 -26.18 -21.43
C ALA A 519 -15.92 -26.17 -22.57
N GLU A 520 -16.35 -26.34 -23.82
CA GLU A 520 -15.44 -26.35 -24.98
C GLU A 520 -14.67 -25.02 -25.12
N PRO A 521 -15.31 -23.83 -25.11
CA PRO A 521 -14.57 -22.57 -25.06
C PRO A 521 -13.62 -22.43 -23.89
N LEU A 522 -13.99 -22.91 -22.69
CA LEU A 522 -13.17 -22.82 -21.48
C LEU A 522 -11.92 -23.70 -21.58
N GLU A 523 -12.06 -24.94 -22.05
CA GLU A 523 -10.94 -25.87 -22.26
C GLU A 523 -9.91 -25.34 -23.27
N LYS A 524 -10.35 -24.51 -24.23
CA LYS A 524 -9.47 -23.85 -25.21
C LYS A 524 -8.79 -22.59 -24.67
N LEU A 525 -9.21 -22.06 -23.53
CA LEU A 525 -8.57 -20.88 -22.96
C LEU A 525 -7.18 -21.25 -22.43
N PRO A 526 -6.16 -20.46 -22.78
CA PRO A 526 -4.78 -20.82 -22.47
C PRO A 526 -4.47 -20.56 -20.98
N THR A 527 -3.68 -21.47 -20.40
CA THR A 527 -3.07 -21.28 -19.08
C THR A 527 -1.64 -20.80 -19.27
N ILE A 528 -1.38 -19.55 -18.88
CA ILE A 528 -0.06 -18.93 -19.02
C ILE A 528 0.84 -19.38 -17.88
N GLN A 529 2.00 -19.93 -18.20
CA GLN A 529 3.02 -20.30 -17.21
C GLN A 529 4.39 -19.78 -17.60
N GLY A 530 5.19 -19.49 -16.59
CA GLY A 530 6.58 -19.17 -16.77
C GLY A 530 7.30 -18.91 -15.45
N LYS A 531 8.60 -18.71 -15.53
CA LYS A 531 9.49 -18.42 -14.42
C LYS A 531 10.47 -17.32 -14.80
N LEU A 532 10.90 -16.56 -13.79
CA LEU A 532 12.07 -15.70 -13.89
C LEU A 532 13.22 -16.29 -13.07
N GLU A 533 14.40 -16.24 -13.64
CA GLU A 533 15.66 -16.60 -13.00
C GLU A 533 16.56 -15.36 -12.98
N PHE A 534 17.31 -15.19 -11.90
CA PHE A 534 18.13 -14.02 -11.66
C PHE A 534 19.59 -14.44 -11.72
N GLU A 535 20.33 -13.96 -12.72
CA GLU A 535 21.76 -14.25 -12.90
C GLU A 535 22.59 -13.00 -12.58
N GLY A 536 23.48 -13.13 -11.60
CA GLY A 536 24.35 -12.02 -11.20
C GLY A 536 25.47 -11.80 -12.23
N GLU A 537 25.63 -10.57 -12.70
CA GLU A 537 26.73 -10.15 -13.56
C GLU A 537 27.88 -9.49 -12.76
N GLU A 538 29.06 -9.38 -13.38
CA GLU A 538 30.19 -8.64 -12.81
C GLU A 538 29.83 -7.16 -12.64
N GLY A 539 29.70 -6.69 -11.38
CA GLY A 539 29.40 -5.29 -11.09
C GLY A 539 28.26 -5.02 -10.11
N ALA A 540 27.73 -6.06 -9.46
CA ALA A 540 26.55 -5.99 -8.57
C ALA A 540 25.24 -5.64 -9.29
N THR A 541 25.21 -5.88 -10.60
CA THR A 541 24.01 -5.87 -11.42
C THR A 541 23.54 -7.30 -11.64
N THR A 542 22.23 -7.50 -11.69
CA THR A 542 21.60 -8.80 -11.93
C THR A 542 20.82 -8.70 -13.23
N GLN A 543 21.08 -9.62 -14.14
CA GLN A 543 20.31 -9.79 -15.36
C GLN A 543 19.16 -10.76 -15.09
N VAL A 544 18.00 -10.47 -15.68
CA VAL A 544 16.79 -11.27 -15.48
C VAL A 544 16.57 -12.14 -16.70
N HIS A 545 16.67 -13.46 -16.50
CA HIS A 545 16.31 -14.47 -17.47
C HIS A 545 14.85 -14.83 -17.29
N TYR A 546 14.09 -14.90 -18.38
CA TYR A 546 12.72 -15.38 -18.36
C TYR A 546 12.61 -16.69 -19.14
N ASP A 547 11.77 -17.59 -18.65
CA ASP A 547 11.33 -18.80 -19.34
C ASP A 547 9.80 -18.79 -19.36
N PHE A 548 9.26 -18.51 -20.54
CA PHE A 548 7.87 -18.49 -20.89
C PHE A 548 7.47 -19.79 -21.59
N SER A 549 6.51 -20.49 -21.00
CA SER A 549 5.90 -21.68 -21.60
C SER A 549 4.59 -21.27 -22.28
N PRO A 550 4.57 -21.07 -23.61
CA PRO A 550 3.32 -20.80 -24.31
C PRO A 550 2.37 -21.99 -24.18
N PRO A 551 1.05 -21.76 -24.24
CA PRO A 551 0.07 -22.84 -24.32
C PRO A 551 0.41 -23.79 -25.48
N GLY A 552 0.19 -25.09 -25.29
CA GLY A 552 0.67 -26.14 -26.22
C GLY A 552 0.10 -26.04 -27.64
N GLU A 553 -1.11 -25.49 -27.79
CA GLU A 553 -1.73 -25.18 -29.08
C GLU A 553 -1.99 -23.66 -29.13
N THR A 554 -1.20 -22.95 -29.93
CA THR A 554 -1.35 -21.49 -30.11
C THR A 554 -2.42 -21.21 -31.14
N ASP A 555 -3.69 -21.28 -30.72
CA ASP A 555 -4.81 -20.80 -31.52
C ASP A 555 -4.89 -19.27 -31.44
N PRO A 556 -4.72 -18.53 -32.55
CA PRO A 556 -4.83 -17.07 -32.59
C PRO A 556 -6.20 -16.56 -32.12
N GLU A 557 -7.26 -17.38 -32.12
CA GLU A 557 -8.57 -17.02 -31.58
C GLU A 557 -8.58 -16.90 -30.05
N TYR A 558 -7.64 -17.55 -29.36
CA TYR A 558 -7.62 -17.67 -27.91
C TYR A 558 -6.38 -17.05 -27.26
N PHE A 559 -5.29 -16.90 -28.02
CA PHE A 559 -4.00 -16.44 -27.52
C PHE A 559 -3.27 -15.54 -28.52
N THR A 560 -3.08 -14.26 -28.17
CA THR A 560 -2.33 -13.31 -28.99
C THR A 560 -1.44 -12.41 -28.14
N ARG A 561 -0.37 -11.89 -28.76
CA ARG A 561 0.51 -10.85 -28.19
C ARG A 561 1.04 -11.17 -26.78
N PRO A 562 1.74 -12.31 -26.59
CA PRO A 562 2.32 -12.60 -25.28
C PRO A 562 3.33 -11.52 -24.90
N VAL A 563 3.26 -11.10 -23.64
CA VAL A 563 4.07 -10.03 -23.08
C VAL A 563 4.48 -10.39 -21.66
N LEU A 564 5.72 -10.09 -21.30
CA LEU A 564 6.15 -10.05 -19.92
C LEU A 564 5.91 -8.64 -19.39
N LEU A 565 5.00 -8.52 -18.43
CA LEU A 565 4.78 -7.29 -17.68
C LEU A 565 5.66 -7.32 -16.44
N TYR A 566 6.44 -6.27 -16.23
CA TYR A 566 7.34 -6.20 -15.08
C TYR A 566 7.58 -4.75 -14.66
N GLY A 567 7.96 -4.55 -13.41
CA GLY A 567 8.29 -3.23 -12.89
C GLY A 567 9.08 -3.31 -11.61
N GLU A 568 9.89 -2.28 -11.38
CA GLU A 568 10.49 -2.05 -10.08
C GLU A 568 9.39 -1.60 -9.14
N THR A 569 9.17 -2.38 -8.10
CA THR A 569 8.16 -2.07 -7.10
C THR A 569 8.82 -1.18 -6.10
N ALA A 570 8.37 0.08 -6.01
CA ALA A 570 8.84 0.95 -4.95
C ALA A 570 8.60 0.22 -3.63
N PRO A 571 9.47 0.42 -2.63
CA PRO A 571 9.10 0.05 -1.28
C PRO A 571 7.74 0.71 -1.05
N PHE A 572 6.71 -0.11 -0.77
CA PHE A 572 5.40 0.28 -0.24
C PHE A 572 4.26 0.30 -1.27
N GLU A 573 4.54 -0.01 -2.53
CA GLU A 573 3.50 -0.26 -3.54
C GLU A 573 3.01 -1.71 -3.42
N VAL A 574 1.70 -1.87 -3.18
CA VAL A 574 1.02 -3.19 -3.13
C VAL A 574 0.82 -3.75 -4.53
N GLN A 575 0.50 -2.86 -5.46
CA GLN A 575 0.27 -3.15 -6.85
C GLN A 575 0.90 -2.00 -7.65
N LEU A 576 1.72 -2.34 -8.63
CA LEU A 576 2.22 -1.37 -9.59
C LEU A 576 1.04 -0.93 -10.46
N PRO A 577 0.72 0.37 -10.52
CA PRO A 577 -0.24 0.89 -11.48
C PRO A 577 0.18 0.44 -12.88
N GLU A 578 -0.78 0.15 -13.78
CA GLU A 578 -0.41 -0.32 -15.12
C GLU A 578 0.50 0.67 -15.86
N SER A 579 0.35 1.95 -15.59
CA SER A 579 1.23 3.03 -16.09
C SER A 579 2.72 2.91 -15.71
N GLN A 580 3.04 2.18 -14.64
CA GLN A 580 4.41 1.96 -14.18
C GLN A 580 4.99 0.62 -14.65
N LEU A 581 4.15 -0.27 -15.22
CA LEU A 581 4.60 -1.54 -15.73
C LEU A 581 5.30 -1.37 -17.08
N LYS A 582 6.51 -1.89 -17.18
CA LYS A 582 7.22 -2.10 -18.43
C LYS A 582 6.66 -3.35 -19.13
N ARG A 583 6.74 -3.32 -20.45
CA ARG A 583 6.24 -4.37 -21.33
C ARG A 583 7.39 -4.91 -22.17
N HIS A 584 7.67 -6.20 -22.06
CA HIS A 584 8.62 -6.90 -22.92
C HIS A 584 7.86 -7.88 -23.82
N PRO A 585 7.68 -7.57 -25.11
CA PRO A 585 7.01 -8.47 -26.05
C PRO A 585 7.73 -9.81 -26.15
N LEU A 586 6.98 -10.89 -26.11
CA LEU A 586 7.49 -12.25 -26.28
C LEU A 586 7.24 -12.70 -27.70
N ALA A 587 8.24 -13.27 -28.36
CA ALA A 587 8.09 -13.78 -29.72
C ALA A 587 7.18 -15.01 -29.71
N SER A 588 6.13 -15.01 -30.54
CA SER A 588 5.12 -16.07 -30.59
C SER A 588 5.63 -17.41 -31.13
N GLU A 589 6.79 -17.45 -31.80
CA GLU A 589 7.23 -18.62 -32.57
C GLU A 589 8.61 -19.21 -32.18
N GLU A 590 9.53 -18.46 -31.56
CA GLU A 590 10.94 -18.95 -31.42
C GLU A 590 11.62 -18.79 -30.05
N SER A 591 11.14 -17.95 -29.13
CA SER A 591 11.85 -17.71 -27.86
C SER A 591 10.96 -18.03 -26.66
N ARG A 592 11.07 -19.26 -26.18
CA ARG A 592 10.55 -19.65 -24.85
C ARG A 592 11.39 -19.00 -23.75
N GLU A 593 12.66 -18.81 -24.01
CA GLU A 593 13.60 -18.26 -23.03
C GLU A 593 14.24 -16.98 -23.57
N GLY A 594 14.64 -16.08 -22.68
CA GLY A 594 15.31 -14.85 -23.09
C GLY A 594 15.72 -13.98 -21.91
N TRP A 595 16.37 -12.88 -22.23
CA TRP A 595 16.87 -11.92 -21.25
C TRP A 595 16.09 -10.62 -21.36
N LEU A 596 15.77 -10.03 -20.22
CA LEU A 596 15.32 -8.64 -20.22
C LEU A 596 16.50 -7.73 -20.61
N PRO A 597 16.23 -6.62 -21.33
CA PRO A 597 17.29 -5.74 -21.83
C PRO A 597 17.93 -4.91 -20.71
N GLU A 598 17.23 -4.71 -19.60
CA GLU A 598 17.78 -4.00 -18.45
C GLU A 598 18.51 -4.92 -17.46
N THR A 599 19.33 -4.30 -16.63
CA THR A 599 19.95 -4.91 -15.46
C THR A 599 19.56 -4.11 -14.23
N TRP A 600 19.50 -4.79 -13.09
CA TRP A 600 19.03 -4.19 -11.84
C TRP A 600 20.06 -4.34 -10.73
N GLY A 601 20.04 -3.41 -9.78
CA GLY A 601 20.80 -3.56 -8.54
C GLY A 601 20.22 -4.65 -7.64
N SER A 602 21.08 -5.34 -6.89
CA SER A 602 20.65 -6.28 -5.85
C SER A 602 19.78 -5.61 -4.78
N GLY A 603 18.81 -6.35 -4.26
CA GLY A 603 17.83 -5.90 -3.27
C GLY A 603 16.61 -5.16 -3.83
N THR A 604 16.59 -4.83 -5.12
CA THR A 604 15.45 -4.15 -5.76
C THR A 604 14.20 -5.03 -5.69
N GLY A 605 13.07 -4.43 -5.28
CA GLY A 605 11.76 -5.08 -5.35
C GLY A 605 11.31 -5.18 -6.80
N PHE A 606 10.96 -6.38 -7.24
CA PHE A 606 10.63 -6.66 -8.62
C PHE A 606 9.31 -7.42 -8.71
N THR A 607 8.34 -6.83 -9.42
CA THR A 607 7.03 -7.45 -9.65
C THR A 607 6.90 -7.78 -11.11
N TRP A 608 6.35 -8.96 -11.40
CA TRP A 608 6.19 -9.42 -12.76
C TRP A 608 5.03 -10.38 -12.95
N THR A 609 4.55 -10.48 -14.19
CA THR A 609 3.63 -11.52 -14.65
C THR A 609 3.77 -11.72 -16.15
N PHE A 610 3.54 -12.94 -16.62
CA PHE A 610 3.34 -13.18 -18.05
C PHE A 610 1.89 -12.91 -18.37
N ALA A 611 1.64 -12.27 -19.51
CA ALA A 611 0.31 -11.93 -19.92
C ALA A 611 0.11 -12.14 -21.42
N ALA A 612 -1.12 -12.37 -21.83
CA ALA A 612 -1.49 -12.43 -23.24
C ALA A 612 -2.93 -11.96 -23.42
N ASP A 613 -3.23 -11.44 -24.61
CA ASP A 613 -4.57 -11.02 -24.95
C ASP A 613 -5.36 -12.23 -25.42
N SER A 614 -6.56 -12.43 -24.86
CA SER A 614 -7.50 -13.47 -25.25
C SER A 614 -8.67 -12.84 -26.00
N PRO A 615 -8.75 -13.01 -27.35
CA PRO A 615 -9.86 -12.46 -28.13
C PRO A 615 -11.24 -12.99 -27.69
N ALA A 616 -11.30 -14.27 -27.29
CA ALA A 616 -12.50 -14.90 -26.74
C ALA A 616 -13.03 -14.21 -25.46
N LEU A 617 -12.12 -13.82 -24.55
CA LEU A 617 -12.46 -13.11 -23.32
C LEU A 617 -12.54 -11.58 -23.52
N ARG A 618 -11.97 -11.06 -24.61
CA ARG A 618 -11.76 -9.64 -24.88
C ARG A 618 -10.98 -8.93 -23.77
N CYS A 619 -10.04 -9.63 -23.15
CA CYS A 619 -9.19 -9.07 -22.13
C CYS A 619 -7.84 -9.76 -22.09
N ARG A 620 -6.96 -9.21 -21.26
CA ARG A 620 -5.68 -9.81 -20.95
C ARG A 620 -5.83 -10.85 -19.83
N ILE A 621 -5.28 -12.03 -20.07
CA ILE A 621 -5.08 -13.06 -19.05
C ILE A 621 -3.64 -13.00 -18.55
N ILE A 622 -3.41 -13.40 -17.30
CA ILE A 622 -2.09 -13.37 -16.68
C ILE A 622 -1.73 -14.71 -16.05
N SER A 623 -0.43 -14.98 -15.87
CA SER A 623 0.08 -16.14 -15.13
C SER A 623 -0.04 -16.00 -13.60
N GLY A 624 -0.56 -14.87 -13.14
CA GLY A 624 -0.51 -14.41 -11.77
C GLY A 624 0.70 -13.53 -11.49
N TRP A 625 0.49 -12.48 -10.70
CA TRP A 625 1.50 -11.56 -10.21
C TRP A 625 2.44 -12.24 -9.23
N ARG A 626 3.74 -12.00 -9.41
CA ARG A 626 4.79 -12.46 -8.51
C ARG A 626 5.64 -11.30 -8.05
N HIS A 627 5.92 -11.28 -6.76
CA HIS A 627 6.79 -10.30 -6.12
C HIS A 627 8.06 -11.02 -5.67
N THR A 628 9.21 -10.53 -6.16
CA THR A 628 10.52 -11.11 -5.91
C THR A 628 11.52 -10.01 -5.58
N HIS A 629 12.46 -10.29 -4.68
CA HIS A 629 13.62 -9.43 -4.50
C HIS A 629 14.75 -9.96 -5.36
N ILE A 630 15.40 -9.04 -6.07
CA ILE A 630 16.60 -9.37 -6.83
C ILE A 630 17.71 -9.72 -5.82
N PRO A 631 18.31 -10.91 -5.92
CA PRO A 631 19.22 -11.45 -4.89
C PRO A 631 20.50 -10.63 -4.67
#